data_AF-A0A938ISI9-F1
#
_entry.id   AF-A0A938ISI9-F1
#
_cell.length_a   1.000
_cell.length_b   1.000
_cell.length_c   1.000
_cell.angle_alpha   90.00
_cell.angle_beta   90.00
_cell.angle_gamma   90.00
#
_symmetry.space_group_name_H-M   'P 1'
#
loop_
_entity.id
_entity.type
_entity.pdbx_description
1 polymer ?
#
loop_
_entity_poly.entity_id
_entity_poly.type
_entity_poly.pdbx_seq_one_letter_code
_entity_poly.pdbx_strand_id
1 'polypeptide(L)'
;MGRLHLAPTALLAAFAFSSAAKAGEVTVRVAPVEDLKAVVASVEPAHQLTARARIGGTVSALKIKEGDDVAGGAEIATVVDQKLFLQMQALDQRIQSQQAQRDKAQNDFDRAQELFRRGVYTKALFDQAKTALDVGDRNLAALRSDRGVIEQQAAEGSVRAPGPGRVLTIPASVGRVVMPGETIATIAEDKYILRLQLPERHARFMRAGDKVEIGARGLHEEAGGGRKQGRVRIVYPEIQGGRVIADVDVQGLGDYFVGERARVYVTTGKRDTIIIPRAAVYRRAGVDFVRLASGEEIVVQLGEARGDGVEILSGLHNGDVVSTP
;
A
#
# COMPACT_ATOMS: atom_id res chain seq x y z
N MET A 1 54.75 27.71 7.27
CA MET A 1 53.87 28.02 8.42
C MET A 1 52.42 27.78 7.99
N GLY A 2 51.96 26.53 8.11
CA GLY A 2 50.66 26.08 7.60
C GLY A 2 49.58 26.16 8.67
N ARG A 3 48.45 26.80 8.34
CA ARG A 3 47.22 26.76 9.13
C ARG A 3 46.24 25.83 8.40
N LEU A 4 45.99 24.64 8.97
CA LEU A 4 44.92 23.76 8.53
C LEU A 4 43.62 24.13 9.27
N HIS A 5 42.56 24.35 8.50
CA HIS A 5 41.18 24.36 8.95
C HIS A 5 40.70 22.93 9.21
N LEU A 6 40.12 22.67 10.38
CA LEU A 6 39.40 21.44 10.70
C LEU A 6 37.98 21.81 11.19
N ALA A 7 37.00 21.13 10.59
CA ALA A 7 35.56 21.27 10.80
C ALA A 7 35.11 20.78 12.19
N PRO A 8 33.93 21.21 12.70
CA PRO A 8 33.41 20.70 13.96
C PRO A 8 32.68 19.38 13.73
N THR A 9 33.26 18.28 14.22
CA THR A 9 32.59 16.99 14.39
C THR A 9 31.64 17.07 15.59
N ALA A 10 30.35 16.82 15.35
CA ALA A 10 29.32 16.73 16.38
C ALA A 10 29.56 15.49 17.26
N LEU A 11 29.86 15.73 18.54
CA LEU A 11 30.07 14.73 19.56
C LEU A 11 28.71 14.13 19.98
N LEU A 12 28.48 12.84 19.68
CA LEU A 12 27.42 12.05 20.34
C LEU A 12 27.85 11.86 21.80
N ALA A 13 27.18 12.53 22.73
CA ALA A 13 27.40 12.34 24.16
C ALA A 13 26.85 10.98 24.60
N ALA A 14 27.74 9.99 24.71
CA ALA A 14 27.50 8.79 25.49
C ALA A 14 27.48 9.20 26.97
N PHE A 15 26.30 9.22 27.61
CA PHE A 15 26.19 9.39 29.05
C PHE A 15 26.68 8.11 29.73
N ALA A 16 27.98 8.07 30.03
CA ALA A 16 28.57 7.11 30.92
C ALA A 16 28.15 7.44 32.36
N PHE A 17 27.30 6.61 32.96
CA PHE A 17 27.07 6.61 34.40
C PHE A 17 28.27 5.91 35.06
N SER A 18 29.27 6.70 35.47
CA SER A 18 30.26 6.26 36.46
C SER A 18 30.03 7.05 37.74
N SER A 19 29.31 6.45 38.67
CA SER A 19 29.42 6.77 40.09
C SER A 19 29.99 5.52 40.75
N ALA A 20 31.14 5.67 41.41
CA ALA A 20 31.76 4.61 42.17
C ALA A 20 30.78 4.11 43.25
N ALA A 21 30.20 2.94 43.04
CA ALA A 21 29.44 2.19 44.03
C ALA A 21 30.34 1.10 44.62
N LYS A 22 30.28 0.92 45.94
CA LYS A 22 30.76 -0.30 46.61
C LYS A 22 30.22 -1.51 45.85
N ALA A 23 31.09 -2.49 45.58
CA ALA A 23 30.69 -3.74 44.95
C ALA A 23 29.52 -4.35 45.74
N GLY A 24 28.37 -4.51 45.09
CA GLY A 24 27.21 -5.18 45.67
C GLY A 24 26.05 -4.29 46.13
N GLU A 25 26.02 -2.97 45.86
CA GLU A 25 24.90 -2.10 46.24
C GLU A 25 24.29 -1.37 45.04
N VAL A 26 22.97 -1.44 44.88
CA VAL A 26 22.20 -0.78 43.83
C VAL A 26 21.16 0.14 44.46
N THR A 27 21.29 1.44 44.20
CA THR A 27 20.26 2.40 44.61
C THR A 27 19.04 2.27 43.72
N VAL A 28 17.90 1.96 44.35
CA VAL A 28 16.59 1.91 43.75
C VAL A 28 16.23 3.28 43.22
N ARG A 29 15.96 3.33 41.92
CA ARG A 29 15.44 4.53 41.26
C ARG A 29 14.19 4.16 40.51
N VAL A 30 13.20 5.04 40.63
CA VAL A 30 12.01 4.99 39.80
C VAL A 30 12.42 5.34 38.37
N ALA A 31 12.12 4.46 37.43
CA ALA A 31 12.34 4.66 36.02
C ALA A 31 11.01 4.60 35.26
N PRO A 32 10.77 5.51 34.29
CA PRO A 32 9.60 5.43 33.44
C PRO A 32 9.76 4.23 32.50
N VAL A 33 8.74 3.38 32.42
CA VAL A 33 8.72 2.26 31.49
C VAL A 33 7.45 2.23 30.67
N GLU A 34 7.61 1.76 29.43
CA GLU A 34 6.54 1.63 28.47
C GLU A 34 5.74 0.35 28.70
N ASP A 35 4.42 0.50 28.78
CA ASP A 35 3.51 -0.63 28.90
C ASP A 35 3.16 -1.14 27.50
N LEU A 36 3.79 -2.25 27.13
CA LEU A 36 3.56 -2.91 25.85
C LEU A 36 2.31 -3.80 25.91
N LYS A 37 1.42 -3.62 24.94
CA LYS A 37 0.29 -4.54 24.74
C LYS A 37 0.42 -5.25 23.40
N ALA A 38 0.23 -6.56 23.41
CA ALA A 38 0.13 -7.32 22.18
C ALA A 38 -1.22 -7.05 21.49
N VAL A 39 -1.16 -6.63 20.24
CA VAL A 39 -2.30 -6.51 19.32
C VAL A 39 -2.05 -7.39 18.09
N VAL A 40 -3.13 -7.79 17.43
CA VAL A 40 -3.05 -8.55 16.18
C VAL A 40 -3.01 -7.56 15.03
N ALA A 41 -2.11 -7.83 14.09
CA ALA A 41 -1.97 -7.08 12.84
C ALA A 41 -2.05 -8.05 11.65
N SER A 42 -2.50 -7.57 10.50
CA SER A 42 -2.51 -8.28 9.22
C SER A 42 -1.47 -7.67 8.28
N VAL A 43 -0.77 -8.51 7.53
CA VAL A 43 0.04 -8.07 6.39
C VAL A 43 -0.90 -7.74 5.24
N GLU A 44 -0.89 -6.49 4.77
CA GLU A 44 -1.74 -6.02 3.68
C GLU A 44 -0.89 -5.28 2.66
N PRO A 45 -1.25 -5.30 1.37
CA PRO A 45 -0.60 -4.42 0.41
C PRO A 45 -0.94 -2.97 0.76
N ALA A 46 0.00 -2.05 0.51
CA ALA A 46 -0.19 -0.62 0.73
C ALA A 46 -1.39 -0.11 -0.08
N HIS A 47 -1.54 -0.61 -1.31
CA HIS A 47 -2.71 -0.38 -2.14
C HIS A 47 -3.17 -1.69 -2.79
N GLN A 48 -4.49 -1.87 -2.85
CA GLN A 48 -5.12 -2.88 -3.69
C GLN A 48 -5.57 -2.22 -4.99
N LEU A 49 -5.00 -2.66 -6.10
CA LEU A 49 -5.29 -2.16 -7.44
C LEU A 49 -6.36 -3.05 -8.06
N THR A 50 -7.56 -2.51 -8.27
CA THR A 50 -8.66 -3.23 -8.92
C THR A 50 -8.65 -2.95 -10.41
N ALA A 51 -8.39 -3.97 -11.23
CA ALA A 51 -8.54 -3.92 -12.67
C ALA A 51 -10.02 -4.13 -13.02
N ARG A 52 -10.62 -3.12 -13.68
CA ARG A 52 -12.05 -3.10 -13.98
C ARG A 52 -12.30 -3.16 -15.48
N ALA A 53 -13.42 -3.75 -15.88
CA ALA A 53 -13.92 -3.68 -17.24
C ALA A 53 -14.31 -2.23 -17.57
N ARG A 54 -13.84 -1.71 -18.72
CA ARG A 54 -14.23 -0.37 -19.18
C ARG A 54 -15.51 -0.38 -20.01
N ILE A 55 -15.75 -1.48 -20.72
CA ILE A 55 -16.97 -1.72 -21.50
C ILE A 55 -17.73 -2.94 -20.95
N GLY A 56 -19.01 -3.03 -21.28
CA GLY A 56 -19.82 -4.21 -21.03
C GLY A 56 -19.64 -5.22 -22.15
N GLY A 57 -19.74 -6.50 -21.85
CA GLY A 57 -19.57 -7.55 -22.84
C GLY A 57 -19.25 -8.89 -22.22
N THR A 58 -18.74 -9.81 -23.03
CA THR A 58 -18.34 -11.14 -22.57
C THR A 58 -16.82 -11.20 -22.42
N VAL A 59 -16.34 -11.75 -21.32
CA VAL A 59 -14.90 -12.03 -21.13
C VAL A 59 -14.49 -13.12 -22.12
N SER A 60 -13.74 -12.76 -23.15
CA SER A 60 -13.28 -13.69 -24.18
C SER A 60 -12.00 -14.41 -23.78
N ALA A 61 -11.13 -13.75 -23.00
CA ALA A 61 -9.87 -14.33 -22.54
C ALA A 61 -9.45 -13.76 -21.19
N LEU A 62 -8.80 -14.61 -20.39
CA LEU A 62 -8.03 -14.25 -19.20
C LEU A 62 -6.58 -14.65 -19.46
N LYS A 63 -5.66 -13.70 -19.32
CA LYS A 63 -4.22 -13.86 -19.61
C LYS A 63 -3.38 -14.04 -18.34
N ILE A 64 -4.03 -14.14 -17.19
CA ILE A 64 -3.41 -14.22 -15.85
C ILE A 64 -4.09 -15.28 -15.00
N LYS A 65 -3.41 -15.71 -13.94
CA LYS A 65 -3.91 -16.57 -12.87
C LYS A 65 -3.72 -15.90 -11.52
N GLU A 66 -4.46 -16.36 -10.52
CA GLU A 66 -4.25 -15.95 -9.13
C GLU A 66 -2.84 -16.36 -8.69
N GLY A 67 -2.12 -15.44 -8.05
CA GLY A 67 -0.73 -15.59 -7.67
C GLY A 67 0.29 -15.13 -8.71
N ASP A 68 -0.10 -14.85 -9.96
CA ASP A 68 0.82 -14.36 -10.99
C ASP A 68 1.29 -12.92 -10.69
N ASP A 69 2.54 -12.62 -11.03
CA ASP A 69 3.07 -11.26 -11.04
C ASP A 69 2.76 -10.58 -12.37
N VAL A 70 2.25 -9.34 -12.30
CA VAL A 70 1.85 -8.55 -13.46
C VAL A 70 2.56 -7.20 -13.46
N ALA A 71 2.98 -6.76 -14.65
CA ALA A 71 3.50 -5.42 -14.85
C ALA A 71 2.36 -4.40 -15.05
N GLY A 72 2.60 -3.14 -14.68
CA GLY A 72 1.66 -2.06 -14.97
C GLY A 72 1.40 -1.91 -16.47
N GLY A 73 0.13 -1.80 -16.85
CA GLY A 73 -0.31 -1.68 -18.25
C GLY A 73 -0.38 -2.99 -19.04
N ALA A 74 0.04 -4.12 -18.45
CA ALA A 74 -0.10 -5.44 -19.06
C ALA A 74 -1.59 -5.76 -19.26
N GLU A 75 -1.94 -6.34 -20.41
CA GLU A 75 -3.29 -6.81 -20.68
C GLU A 75 -3.54 -8.12 -19.93
N ILE A 76 -4.51 -8.10 -19.03
CA ILE A 76 -4.83 -9.22 -18.15
C ILE A 76 -6.10 -9.97 -18.58
N ALA A 77 -6.99 -9.30 -19.30
CA ALA A 77 -8.21 -9.88 -19.81
C ALA A 77 -8.69 -9.14 -21.05
N THR A 78 -9.50 -9.81 -21.84
CA THR A 78 -10.14 -9.23 -23.01
C THR A 78 -11.65 -9.37 -22.84
N VAL A 79 -12.37 -8.24 -22.89
CA VAL A 79 -13.83 -8.16 -22.90
C VAL A 79 -14.26 -7.75 -24.30
N VAL A 80 -15.21 -8.48 -24.87
CA VAL A 80 -15.69 -8.25 -26.24
C VAL A 80 -17.19 -8.02 -26.21
N ASP A 81 -17.63 -6.94 -26.85
CA ASP A 81 -19.03 -6.75 -27.22
C ASP A 81 -19.19 -7.00 -28.72
N GLN A 82 -19.98 -8.03 -29.07
CA GLN A 82 -20.28 -8.36 -30.46
C GLN A 82 -21.01 -7.22 -31.19
N LYS A 83 -21.74 -6.36 -30.46
CA LYS A 83 -22.43 -5.21 -31.05
C LYS A 83 -21.46 -4.17 -31.61
N LEU A 84 -20.34 -3.92 -30.92
CA LEU A 84 -19.32 -2.98 -31.39
C LEU A 84 -18.70 -3.45 -32.71
N PHE A 85 -18.45 -4.76 -32.83
CA PHE A 85 -17.96 -5.35 -34.08
C PHE A 85 -18.96 -5.15 -35.24
N LEU A 86 -20.24 -5.44 -35.01
CA LEU A 86 -21.28 -5.26 -36.03
C LEU A 86 -21.49 -3.78 -36.41
N GLN A 87 -21.38 -2.87 -35.44
CA GLN A 87 -21.45 -1.42 -35.68
C GLN A 87 -20.27 -0.93 -36.50
N MET A 88 -19.05 -1.38 -36.20
CA MET A 88 -17.85 -1.05 -36.97
C MET A 88 -17.98 -1.54 -38.42
N GLN A 89 -18.45 -2.77 -38.63
CA GLN A 89 -18.70 -3.30 -39.97
C GLN A 89 -19.74 -2.47 -40.74
N ALA A 90 -20.82 -2.06 -40.09
CA ALA A 90 -21.83 -1.20 -40.72
C ALA A 90 -21.28 0.19 -41.09
N LEU A 91 -20.42 0.77 -40.23
CA LEU A 91 -19.74 2.04 -40.51
C LEU A 91 -18.73 1.90 -41.66
N ASP A 92 -18.00 0.79 -41.74
CA ASP A 92 -17.06 0.51 -42.84
C ASP A 92 -17.77 0.51 -44.19
N GLN A 93 -18.95 -0.09 -44.29
CA GLN A 93 -19.77 -0.07 -45.50
C GLN A 93 -20.27 1.34 -45.84
N ARG A 94 -20.65 2.14 -44.84
CA ARG A 94 -21.05 3.54 -45.04
C ARG A 94 -19.88 4.40 -45.52
N ILE A 95 -18.69 4.21 -44.94
CA ILE A 95 -17.46 4.87 -45.36
C ILE A 95 -17.15 4.54 -46.82
N GLN A 96 -17.25 3.26 -47.20
CA GLN A 96 -17.01 2.84 -48.58
C GLN A 96 -18.00 3.49 -49.57
N SER A 97 -19.29 3.53 -49.23
CA SER A 97 -20.32 4.20 -50.04
C SER A 97 -20.06 5.71 -50.17
N GLN A 98 -19.76 6.38 -49.05
CA GLN A 98 -19.48 7.82 -49.04
C GLN A 98 -18.17 8.15 -49.77
N GLN A 99 -17.16 7.27 -49.69
CA GLN A 99 -15.92 7.39 -50.45
C GLN A 99 -16.21 7.39 -51.95
N ALA A 100 -17.02 6.44 -52.44
CA ALA A 100 -17.39 6.39 -53.86
C ALA A 100 -18.15 7.66 -54.30
N GLN A 101 -19.02 8.21 -53.46
CA GLN A 101 -19.74 9.46 -53.74
C GLN A 101 -18.78 10.67 -53.79
N ARG A 102 -17.82 10.73 -52.86
CA ARG A 102 -16.77 11.74 -52.84
C ARG A 102 -15.87 11.64 -54.08
N ASP A 103 -15.49 10.43 -54.49
CA ASP A 103 -14.64 10.20 -55.66
C ASP A 103 -15.37 10.59 -56.96
N LYS A 104 -16.68 10.36 -57.04
CA LYS A 104 -17.51 10.90 -58.11
C LYS A 104 -17.48 12.44 -58.13
N ALA A 105 -17.70 13.08 -56.99
CA ALA A 105 -17.65 14.54 -56.88
C ALA A 105 -16.27 15.12 -57.23
N GLN A 106 -15.19 14.42 -56.88
CA GLN A 106 -13.82 14.75 -57.28
C GLN A 106 -13.68 14.72 -58.81
N ASN A 107 -14.10 13.62 -59.45
CA ASN A 107 -14.04 13.48 -60.91
C ASN A 107 -14.88 14.54 -61.63
N ASP A 108 -16.02 14.94 -61.06
CA ASP A 108 -16.87 16.00 -61.61
C ASP A 108 -16.21 17.39 -61.44
N PHE A 109 -15.59 17.66 -60.27
CA PHE A 109 -14.81 18.87 -60.02
C PHE A 109 -13.59 18.98 -60.95
N ASP A 110 -12.84 17.90 -61.16
CA ASP A 110 -11.67 17.87 -62.03
C ASP A 110 -12.07 18.20 -63.49
N ARG A 111 -13.18 17.63 -63.96
CA ARG A 111 -13.77 17.98 -65.27
C ARG A 111 -14.21 19.44 -65.33
N ALA A 112 -14.92 19.93 -64.31
CA ALA A 112 -15.38 21.31 -64.23
C ALA A 112 -14.19 22.30 -64.23
N GLN A 113 -13.11 21.96 -63.54
CA GLN A 113 -11.88 22.76 -63.48
C GLN A 113 -11.21 22.86 -64.85
N GLU A 114 -11.11 21.76 -65.59
CA GLU A 114 -10.55 21.75 -66.95
C GLU A 114 -11.41 22.56 -67.93
N LEU A 115 -12.73 22.39 -67.90
CA LEU A 115 -13.65 23.14 -68.77
C LEU A 115 -13.70 24.64 -68.43
N PHE A 116 -13.59 25.00 -67.14
CA PHE A 116 -13.51 26.39 -66.70
C PHE A 116 -12.20 27.04 -67.19
N ARG A 117 -11.07 26.33 -67.10
CA ARG A 117 -9.78 26.78 -67.66
C ARG A 117 -9.82 27.03 -69.17
N ARG A 118 -10.62 26.25 -69.90
CA ARG A 118 -10.86 26.42 -71.35
C ARG A 118 -11.89 27.50 -71.70
N GLY A 119 -12.51 28.16 -70.71
CA GLY A 119 -13.49 29.23 -70.92
C GLY A 119 -14.88 28.78 -71.37
N VAL A 120 -15.17 27.47 -71.34
CA VAL A 120 -16.44 26.90 -71.82
C VAL A 120 -17.39 26.49 -70.68
N TYR A 121 -17.07 26.86 -69.43
CA TYR A 121 -17.83 26.52 -68.23
C TYR A 121 -18.10 27.76 -67.37
N THR A 122 -19.28 27.85 -66.75
CA THR A 122 -19.63 29.03 -65.95
C THR A 122 -19.02 28.95 -64.55
N LYS A 123 -18.72 30.12 -63.95
CA LYS A 123 -18.24 30.21 -62.56
C LYS A 123 -19.20 29.54 -61.57
N ALA A 124 -20.51 29.70 -61.76
CA ALA A 124 -21.52 29.10 -60.91
C ALA A 124 -21.45 27.56 -60.90
N LEU A 125 -21.27 26.94 -62.06
CA LEU A 125 -21.15 25.48 -62.15
C LEU A 125 -19.82 24.96 -61.58
N PHE A 126 -18.73 25.71 -61.77
CA PHE A 126 -17.44 25.40 -61.13
C PHE A 126 -17.54 25.45 -59.60
N ASP A 127 -18.11 26.53 -59.06
CA ASP A 127 -18.30 26.70 -57.61
C ASP A 127 -19.25 25.63 -57.03
N GLN A 128 -20.26 25.20 -57.79
CA GLN A 128 -21.15 24.10 -57.42
C GLN A 128 -20.40 22.76 -57.33
N ALA A 129 -19.57 22.43 -58.33
CA ALA A 129 -18.77 21.19 -58.31
C ALA A 129 -17.75 21.19 -57.17
N LYS A 130 -17.11 22.34 -56.93
CA LYS A 130 -16.20 22.51 -55.78
C LYS A 130 -16.92 22.29 -54.46
N THR A 131 -18.07 22.92 -54.28
CA THR A 131 -18.88 22.78 -53.06
C THR A 131 -19.33 21.33 -52.86
N ALA A 132 -19.69 20.62 -53.93
CA ALA A 132 -20.07 19.21 -53.86
C ALA A 132 -18.91 18.30 -53.40
N LEU A 133 -17.69 18.54 -53.91
CA LEU A 133 -16.48 17.86 -53.44
C LEU A 133 -16.21 18.18 -51.96
N ASP A 134 -16.23 19.45 -51.59
CA ASP A 134 -16.00 19.90 -50.20
C ASP A 134 -16.99 19.25 -49.22
N VAL A 135 -18.28 19.13 -49.62
CA VAL A 135 -19.30 18.42 -48.83
C VAL A 135 -18.99 16.92 -48.76
N GLY A 136 -18.62 16.30 -49.87
CA GLY A 136 -18.24 14.89 -49.93
C GLY A 136 -17.07 14.54 -49.01
N ASP A 137 -16.05 15.38 -49.00
CA ASP A 137 -14.88 15.27 -48.12
C ASP A 137 -15.26 15.41 -46.65
N ARG A 138 -16.09 16.40 -46.30
CA ARG A 138 -16.54 16.60 -44.91
C ARG A 138 -17.38 15.44 -44.39
N ASN A 139 -18.29 14.92 -45.20
CA ASN A 139 -19.13 13.78 -44.83
C ASN A 139 -18.29 12.51 -44.64
N LEU A 140 -17.31 12.28 -45.51
CA LEU A 140 -16.38 11.17 -45.36
C LEU A 140 -15.53 11.30 -44.08
N ALA A 141 -15.03 12.50 -43.80
CA ALA A 141 -14.28 12.78 -42.58
C ALA A 141 -15.13 12.51 -41.32
N ALA A 142 -16.39 12.95 -41.30
CA ALA A 142 -17.31 12.69 -40.20
C ALA A 142 -17.51 11.18 -39.94
N LEU A 143 -17.76 10.39 -41.00
CA LEU A 143 -17.92 8.93 -40.86
C LEU A 143 -16.64 8.24 -40.35
N ARG A 144 -15.46 8.72 -40.77
CA ARG A 144 -14.18 8.20 -40.24
C ARG A 144 -14.00 8.53 -38.78
N SER A 145 -14.40 9.73 -38.34
CA SER A 145 -14.41 10.11 -36.93
C SER A 145 -15.37 9.23 -36.12
N ASP A 146 -16.58 8.98 -36.62
CA ASP A 146 -17.54 8.09 -35.96
C ASP A 146 -16.98 6.66 -35.80
N ARG A 147 -16.30 6.14 -36.83
CA ARG A 147 -15.60 4.84 -36.73
C ARG A 147 -14.52 4.85 -35.67
N GLY A 148 -13.73 5.92 -35.58
CA GLY A 148 -12.69 6.07 -34.56
C GLY A 148 -13.23 6.00 -33.13
N VAL A 149 -14.46 6.51 -32.89
CA VAL A 149 -15.13 6.39 -31.58
C VAL A 149 -15.43 4.92 -31.24
N ILE A 150 -15.98 4.16 -32.19
CA ILE A 150 -16.31 2.74 -31.97
C ILE A 150 -15.03 1.90 -31.83
N GLU A 151 -13.99 2.22 -32.60
CA GLU A 151 -12.69 1.57 -32.51
C GLU A 151 -12.05 1.78 -31.12
N GLN A 152 -12.11 3.02 -30.60
CA GLN A 152 -11.63 3.32 -29.26
C GLN A 152 -12.44 2.57 -28.19
N GLN A 153 -13.77 2.51 -28.31
CA GLN A 153 -14.62 1.73 -27.40
C GLN A 153 -14.29 0.24 -27.45
N ALA A 154 -14.00 -0.32 -28.63
CA ALA A 154 -13.58 -1.71 -28.76
C ALA A 154 -12.19 -1.95 -28.13
N ALA A 155 -11.26 -1.02 -28.29
CA ALA A 155 -9.93 -1.09 -27.67
C ALA A 155 -9.99 -1.06 -26.14
N GLU A 156 -10.98 -0.36 -25.57
CA GLU A 156 -11.26 -0.36 -24.13
C GLU A 156 -11.74 -1.73 -23.59
N GLY A 157 -12.07 -2.67 -24.48
CA GLY A 157 -12.26 -4.08 -24.14
C GLY A 157 -11.00 -4.78 -23.63
N SER A 158 -9.81 -4.26 -23.96
CA SER A 158 -8.54 -4.71 -23.39
C SER A 158 -8.41 -4.23 -21.94
N VAL A 159 -8.65 -5.13 -20.98
CA VAL A 159 -8.52 -4.82 -19.56
C VAL A 159 -7.07 -4.93 -19.16
N ARG A 160 -6.51 -3.83 -18.67
CA ARG A 160 -5.10 -3.70 -18.31
C ARG A 160 -4.91 -3.55 -16.81
N ALA A 161 -3.79 -4.06 -16.31
CA ALA A 161 -3.37 -3.86 -14.92
C ALA A 161 -3.10 -2.36 -14.65
N PRO A 162 -3.72 -1.74 -13.61
CA PRO A 162 -3.49 -0.33 -13.29
C PRO A 162 -2.06 -0.02 -12.84
N GLY A 163 -1.35 -1.01 -12.31
CA GLY A 163 0.02 -0.90 -11.83
C GLY A 163 0.65 -2.29 -11.66
N PRO A 164 1.96 -2.34 -11.36
CA PRO A 164 2.63 -3.60 -11.09
C PRO A 164 2.16 -4.21 -9.77
N GLY A 165 2.22 -5.54 -9.68
CA GLY A 165 1.85 -6.24 -8.47
C GLY A 165 1.53 -7.71 -8.68
N ARG A 166 1.04 -8.35 -7.63
CA ARG A 166 0.61 -9.75 -7.64
C ARG A 166 -0.90 -9.88 -7.71
N VAL A 167 -1.41 -10.76 -8.56
CA VAL A 167 -2.84 -11.04 -8.68
C VAL A 167 -3.34 -11.76 -7.42
N LEU A 168 -4.27 -11.15 -6.69
CA LEU A 168 -4.91 -11.74 -5.51
C LEU A 168 -6.12 -12.58 -5.87
N THR A 169 -7.06 -11.98 -6.60
CA THR A 169 -8.33 -12.62 -6.94
C THR A 169 -8.75 -12.30 -8.36
N ILE A 170 -9.37 -13.27 -9.03
CA ILE A 170 -9.97 -13.11 -10.35
C ILE A 170 -11.44 -13.56 -10.27
N PRO A 171 -12.36 -12.67 -9.85
CA PRO A 171 -13.79 -13.02 -9.76
C PRO A 171 -14.44 -13.26 -11.13
N ALA A 172 -13.84 -12.77 -12.22
CA ALA A 172 -14.33 -12.96 -13.56
C ALA A 172 -13.85 -14.31 -14.14
N SER A 173 -14.70 -14.94 -14.97
CA SER A 173 -14.36 -16.18 -15.69
C SER A 173 -14.56 -15.99 -17.20
N VAL A 174 -13.82 -16.75 -18.01
CA VAL A 174 -14.01 -16.75 -19.47
C VAL A 174 -15.45 -17.18 -19.79
N GLY A 175 -16.11 -16.45 -20.68
CA GLY A 175 -17.53 -16.64 -21.04
C GLY A 175 -18.51 -15.91 -20.13
N ARG A 176 -18.08 -15.33 -19.01
CA ARG A 176 -18.94 -14.50 -18.15
C ARG A 176 -19.24 -13.16 -18.82
N VAL A 177 -20.49 -12.72 -18.71
CA VAL A 177 -20.90 -11.36 -19.08
C VAL A 177 -20.58 -10.42 -17.92
N VAL A 178 -19.92 -9.30 -18.23
CA VAL A 178 -19.52 -8.27 -17.27
C VAL A 178 -20.09 -6.92 -17.65
N MET A 179 -20.34 -6.08 -16.65
CA MET A 179 -20.78 -4.70 -16.83
C MET A 179 -19.61 -3.71 -16.77
N PRO A 180 -19.72 -2.52 -17.40
CA PRO A 180 -18.74 -1.46 -17.20
C PRO A 180 -18.54 -1.16 -15.71
N GLY A 181 -17.29 -1.08 -15.27
CA GLY A 181 -16.90 -0.86 -13.88
C GLY A 181 -16.82 -2.11 -13.01
N GLU A 182 -17.26 -3.28 -13.50
CA GLU A 182 -17.13 -4.54 -12.76
C GLU A 182 -15.65 -4.95 -12.62
N THR A 183 -15.29 -5.47 -11.45
CA THR A 183 -13.92 -5.91 -11.15
C THR A 183 -13.62 -7.21 -11.89
N ILE A 184 -12.54 -7.21 -12.67
CA ILE A 184 -12.03 -8.39 -13.37
C ILE A 184 -10.96 -9.10 -12.53
N ALA A 185 -10.04 -8.32 -11.94
CA ALA A 185 -9.00 -8.83 -11.07
C ALA A 185 -8.65 -7.81 -9.99
N THR A 186 -8.22 -8.31 -8.83
CA THR A 186 -7.63 -7.52 -7.75
C THR A 186 -6.15 -7.82 -7.67
N ILE A 187 -5.31 -6.79 -7.70
CA ILE A 187 -3.85 -6.89 -7.70
C ILE A 187 -3.32 -6.22 -6.42
N ALA A 188 -2.46 -6.90 -5.69
CA ALA A 188 -1.69 -6.32 -4.59
C ALA A 188 -0.47 -5.60 -5.15
N GLU A 189 -0.31 -4.32 -4.82
CA GLU A 189 0.95 -3.61 -5.09
C GLU A 189 2.12 -4.26 -4.32
N ASP A 190 3.33 -4.24 -4.88
CA ASP A 190 4.54 -4.86 -4.33
C ASP A 190 4.95 -4.35 -2.94
N LYS A 191 4.40 -3.22 -2.51
CA LYS A 191 4.71 -2.63 -1.20
C LYS A 191 3.73 -3.14 -0.15
N TYR A 192 4.21 -3.92 0.81
CA TYR A 192 3.41 -4.44 1.92
C TYR A 192 3.56 -3.63 3.20
N ILE A 193 2.51 -3.63 4.01
CA ILE A 193 2.41 -2.95 5.31
C ILE A 193 1.80 -3.87 6.35
N LEU A 194 2.02 -3.56 7.62
CA LEU A 194 1.24 -4.16 8.70
C LEU A 194 0.09 -3.23 9.06
N ARG A 195 -1.13 -3.73 8.93
CA ARG A 195 -2.34 -3.05 9.36
C ARG A 195 -2.75 -3.57 10.74
N LEU A 196 -2.75 -2.68 11.72
CA LEU A 196 -3.07 -2.97 13.12
C LEU A 196 -4.51 -2.59 13.40
N GLN A 197 -5.16 -3.37 14.26
CA GLN A 197 -6.47 -3.04 14.80
C GLN A 197 -6.37 -2.88 16.32
N LEU A 198 -6.33 -1.62 16.78
CA LEU A 198 -6.15 -1.26 18.18
C LEU A 198 -7.49 -0.93 18.85
N PRO A 199 -7.78 -1.43 20.06
CA PRO A 199 -8.87 -0.88 20.86
C PRO A 199 -8.68 0.64 21.08
N GLU A 200 -9.77 1.41 21.04
CA GLU A 200 -9.71 2.89 21.13
C GLU A 200 -8.90 3.40 22.34
N ARG A 201 -9.00 2.70 23.47
CA ARG A 201 -8.33 3.08 24.74
C ARG A 201 -6.81 3.02 24.64
N HIS A 202 -6.27 2.21 23.72
CA HIS A 202 -4.84 2.05 23.49
C HIS A 202 -4.38 2.95 22.34
N ALA A 203 -5.23 3.17 21.33
CA ALA A 203 -4.92 4.01 20.17
C ALA A 203 -4.59 5.47 20.54
N ARG A 204 -5.18 6.00 21.63
CA ARG A 204 -4.89 7.37 22.11
C ARG A 204 -3.42 7.63 22.48
N PHE A 205 -2.66 6.57 22.75
CA PHE A 205 -1.24 6.66 23.10
C PHE A 205 -0.33 6.47 21.89
N MET A 206 -0.88 6.12 20.73
CA MET A 206 -0.13 5.90 19.50
C MET A 206 -0.15 7.13 18.61
N ARG A 207 1.01 7.44 18.03
CA ARG A 207 1.21 8.53 17.09
C ARG A 207 2.00 8.06 15.88
N ALA A 208 1.86 8.79 14.78
CA ALA A 208 2.73 8.60 13.63
C ALA A 208 4.19 8.81 14.05
N GLY A 209 5.06 7.89 13.65
CA GLY A 209 6.48 7.87 13.97
C GLY A 209 6.87 6.99 15.15
N ASP A 210 5.91 6.49 15.95
CA ASP A 210 6.19 5.61 17.08
C ASP A 210 6.82 4.29 16.63
N LYS A 211 7.66 3.72 17.50
CA LYS A 211 8.27 2.40 17.28
C LYS A 211 7.31 1.33 17.79
N VAL A 212 7.21 0.24 17.03
CA VAL A 212 6.48 -0.96 17.43
C VAL A 212 7.35 -2.18 17.28
N GLU A 213 7.12 -3.18 18.11
CA GLU A 213 7.86 -4.44 18.05
C GLU A 213 6.96 -5.53 17.45
N ILE A 214 7.42 -6.15 16.36
CA ILE A 214 6.73 -7.24 15.71
C ILE A 214 7.29 -8.55 16.27
N GLY A 215 6.40 -9.36 16.85
CA GLY A 215 6.71 -10.71 17.29
C GLY A 215 6.95 -11.67 16.12
N ALA A 216 7.25 -12.93 16.43
CA ALA A 216 7.43 -13.98 15.43
C ALA A 216 6.18 -14.10 14.52
N ARG A 217 6.42 -14.35 13.23
CA ARG A 217 5.38 -14.54 12.19
C ARG A 217 5.31 -16.03 11.83
N GLY A 218 4.11 -16.54 11.60
CA GLY A 218 3.87 -17.94 11.24
C GLY A 218 4.16 -18.95 12.37
N LEU A 219 4.13 -20.25 12.00
CA LEU A 219 4.43 -21.39 12.88
C LEU A 219 5.93 -21.58 13.15
N HIS A 220 6.79 -20.84 12.44
CA HIS A 220 8.22 -20.83 12.68
C HIS A 220 8.52 -19.81 13.78
N GLU A 221 8.25 -20.19 15.02
CA GLU A 221 9.07 -19.71 16.13
C GLU A 221 10.49 -20.19 15.88
N GLU A 222 11.28 -19.45 15.09
CA GLU A 222 12.71 -19.50 15.29
C GLU A 222 12.94 -19.03 16.72
N ALA A 223 13.11 -20.00 17.62
CA ALA A 223 13.54 -19.82 18.99
C ALA A 223 14.88 -19.08 18.98
N GLY A 224 14.82 -17.75 18.98
CA GLY A 224 15.99 -16.87 18.85
C GLY A 224 15.86 -15.70 17.86
N GLY A 225 14.82 -15.68 17.02
CA GLY A 225 14.55 -14.55 16.12
C GLY A 225 14.10 -13.32 16.90
N GLY A 226 14.99 -12.35 17.09
CA GLY A 226 14.69 -11.09 17.79
C GLY A 226 13.45 -10.38 17.23
N ARG A 227 12.72 -9.68 18.09
CA ARG A 227 11.55 -8.88 17.70
C ARG A 227 11.96 -7.90 16.58
N LYS A 228 11.32 -7.97 15.43
CA LYS A 228 11.55 -7.00 14.34
C LYS A 228 10.99 -5.65 14.78
N GLN A 229 11.63 -4.56 14.37
CA GLN A 229 11.13 -3.23 14.66
C GLN A 229 10.37 -2.69 13.45
N GLY A 230 9.27 -1.99 13.73
CA GLY A 230 8.47 -1.27 12.76
C GLY A 230 8.24 0.17 13.20
N ARG A 231 7.78 1.00 12.27
CA ARG A 231 7.42 2.39 12.55
C ARG A 231 5.98 2.66 12.15
N VAL A 232 5.21 3.26 13.05
CA VAL A 232 3.84 3.70 12.74
C VAL A 232 3.93 4.77 11.66
N ARG A 233 3.32 4.52 10.51
CA ARG A 233 3.24 5.48 9.41
C ARG A 233 2.09 6.44 9.63
N ILE A 234 0.91 5.89 9.91
CA ILE A 234 -0.32 6.65 10.08
C ILE A 234 -1.24 5.92 11.07
N VAL A 235 -1.96 6.72 11.85
CA VAL A 235 -3.08 6.27 12.69
C VAL A 235 -4.33 6.93 12.12
N TYR A 236 -5.30 6.13 11.68
CA TYR A 236 -6.52 6.65 11.09
C TYR A 236 -7.43 7.21 12.19
N PRO A 237 -8.05 8.38 12.01
CA PRO A 237 -8.89 8.99 13.03
C PRO A 237 -10.27 8.31 13.17
N GLU A 238 -10.67 7.49 12.20
CA GLU A 238 -11.94 6.79 12.20
C GLU A 238 -11.92 5.59 13.18
N ILE A 239 -12.96 5.49 14.01
CA ILE A 239 -13.19 4.37 14.91
C ILE A 239 -14.26 3.47 14.31
N GLN A 240 -13.92 2.21 14.03
CA GLN A 240 -14.84 1.20 13.50
C GLN A 240 -14.99 0.07 14.52
N GLY A 241 -16.20 -0.13 15.05
CA GLY A 241 -16.47 -1.20 16.03
C GLY A 241 -15.61 -1.11 17.30
N GLY A 242 -15.30 0.10 17.77
CA GLY A 242 -14.44 0.35 18.95
C GLY A 242 -12.95 0.13 18.69
N ARG A 243 -12.54 0.00 17.42
CA ARG A 243 -11.15 -0.19 17.01
C ARG A 243 -10.69 0.95 16.11
N VAL A 244 -9.43 1.32 16.28
CA VAL A 244 -8.69 2.27 15.45
C VAL A 244 -7.73 1.47 14.58
N ILE A 245 -7.63 1.85 13.32
CA ILE A 245 -6.68 1.26 12.37
C ILE A 245 -5.39 2.08 12.39
N ALA A 246 -4.25 1.40 12.36
CA ALA A 246 -2.95 2.03 12.16
C ALA A 246 -2.13 1.22 11.16
N ASP A 247 -1.43 1.91 10.26
CA ASP A 247 -0.52 1.27 9.31
C ASP A 247 0.92 1.43 9.79
N VAL A 248 1.68 0.34 9.77
CA VAL A 248 3.09 0.28 10.20
C VAL A 248 3.96 -0.16 9.03
N ASP A 249 5.04 0.60 8.84
CA ASP A 249 6.15 0.28 7.95
C ASP A 249 7.09 -0.72 8.63
N VAL A 250 7.30 -1.87 7.99
CA VAL A 250 8.25 -2.89 8.45
C VAL A 250 9.05 -3.42 7.27
N GLN A 251 10.37 -3.44 7.41
CA GLN A 251 11.24 -4.02 6.40
C GLN A 251 11.21 -5.56 6.46
N GLY A 252 11.32 -6.21 5.30
CA GLY A 252 11.32 -7.67 5.22
C GLY A 252 10.01 -8.27 5.73
N LEU A 253 8.88 -7.73 5.26
CA LEU A 253 7.54 -8.24 5.59
C LEU A 253 7.29 -9.64 5.01
N GLY A 254 7.97 -9.98 3.92
CA GLY A 254 7.50 -11.01 3.00
C GLY A 254 6.52 -10.38 2.01
N ASP A 255 6.53 -10.85 0.77
CA ASP A 255 5.80 -10.30 -0.37
C ASP A 255 4.77 -11.29 -0.93
N TYR A 256 4.55 -12.42 -0.26
CA TYR A 256 3.71 -13.49 -0.79
C TYR A 256 2.31 -13.54 -0.15
N PHE A 257 2.21 -13.65 1.17
CA PHE A 257 0.92 -13.88 1.85
C PHE A 257 0.25 -12.58 2.30
N VAL A 258 -0.79 -12.15 1.57
CA VAL A 258 -1.72 -11.12 2.04
C VAL A 258 -2.66 -11.71 3.09
N GLY A 259 -2.88 -10.97 4.17
CA GLY A 259 -3.72 -11.35 5.31
C GLY A 259 -3.00 -12.16 6.38
N GLU A 260 -1.70 -12.42 6.23
CA GLU A 260 -0.90 -13.10 7.25
C GLU A 260 -0.98 -12.32 8.57
N ARG A 261 -1.21 -13.03 9.68
CA ARG A 261 -1.33 -12.41 11.00
C ARG A 261 0.00 -12.37 11.72
N ALA A 262 0.31 -11.21 12.30
CA ALA A 262 1.47 -11.01 13.17
C ALA A 262 1.03 -10.42 14.52
N ARG A 263 1.71 -10.81 15.60
CA ARG A 263 1.59 -10.12 16.88
C ARG A 263 2.46 -8.87 16.85
N VAL A 264 1.89 -7.72 17.20
CA VAL A 264 2.61 -6.46 17.32
C VAL A 264 2.45 -5.93 18.72
N TYR A 265 3.55 -5.60 19.38
CA TYR A 265 3.57 -4.98 20.69
C TYR A 265 3.60 -3.47 20.49
N VAL A 266 2.59 -2.81 21.04
CA VAL A 266 2.38 -1.38 20.92
C VAL A 266 2.45 -0.75 22.31
N THR A 267 3.07 0.43 22.42
CA THR A 267 3.11 1.17 23.67
C THR A 267 1.71 1.73 23.98
N THR A 268 1.21 1.41 25.18
CA THR A 268 -0.15 1.76 25.63
C THR A 268 -0.16 2.73 26.80
N GLY A 269 1.00 3.26 27.16
CA GLY A 269 1.20 4.20 28.26
C GLY A 269 2.63 4.13 28.78
N LYS A 270 2.94 5.03 29.70
CA LYS A 270 4.15 5.00 30.50
C LYS A 270 3.75 4.92 31.95
N ARG A 271 4.42 4.05 32.71
CA ARG A 271 4.29 4.01 34.17
C ARG A 271 5.68 4.06 34.80
N ASP A 272 5.73 4.73 35.92
CA ASP A 272 6.92 4.80 36.75
C ASP A 272 7.00 3.54 37.61
N THR A 273 8.12 2.82 37.51
CA THR A 273 8.32 1.57 38.24
C THR A 273 9.76 1.43 38.71
N ILE A 274 9.97 0.52 39.66
CA ILE A 274 11.30 0.20 40.18
C ILE A 274 11.81 -1.02 39.43
N ILE A 275 13.01 -0.92 38.85
CA ILE A 275 13.71 -2.06 38.26
C ILE A 275 14.99 -2.29 39.07
N ILE A 276 15.16 -3.51 39.55
CA ILE A 276 16.40 -3.96 40.20
C ILE A 276 16.98 -5.15 39.44
N PRO A 277 18.31 -5.39 39.51
CA PRO A 277 18.90 -6.59 38.93
C PRO A 277 18.23 -7.85 39.47
N ARG A 278 17.97 -8.83 38.61
CA ARG A 278 17.33 -10.08 39.04
C ARG A 278 18.11 -10.80 40.15
N ALA A 279 19.43 -10.64 40.17
CA ALA A 279 20.31 -11.21 41.20
C ALA A 279 20.06 -10.65 42.61
N ALA A 280 19.45 -9.46 42.72
CA ALA A 280 19.11 -8.84 44.00
C ALA A 280 17.91 -9.50 44.70
N VAL A 281 17.14 -10.30 43.97
CA VAL A 281 15.93 -10.95 44.48
C VAL A 281 16.22 -12.40 44.80
N TYR A 282 15.85 -12.84 46.00
CA TYR A 282 15.90 -14.25 46.38
C TYR A 282 14.55 -14.71 46.91
N ARG A 283 14.23 -15.99 46.66
CA ARG A 283 12.97 -16.59 47.06
C ARG A 283 13.16 -17.48 48.28
N ARG A 284 12.37 -17.28 49.33
CA ARG A 284 12.36 -18.12 50.53
C ARG A 284 10.93 -18.51 50.88
N ALA A 285 10.68 -19.81 51.03
CA ALA A 285 9.36 -20.35 51.36
C ALA A 285 8.22 -19.86 50.44
N GLY A 286 8.51 -19.65 49.15
CA GLY A 286 7.54 -19.20 48.15
C GLY A 286 7.29 -17.68 48.09
N VAL A 287 7.98 -16.89 48.92
CA VAL A 287 7.88 -15.42 48.94
C VAL A 287 9.19 -14.82 48.41
N ASP A 288 9.08 -13.75 47.61
CA ASP A 288 10.21 -13.03 47.03
C ASP A 288 10.68 -11.92 47.97
N PHE A 289 11.99 -11.88 48.22
CA PHE A 289 12.63 -10.94 49.14
C PHE A 289 13.75 -10.17 48.46
N VAL A 290 13.97 -8.97 48.96
CA VAL A 290 15.13 -8.13 48.65
C VAL A 290 15.78 -7.70 49.96
N ARG A 291 17.11 -7.73 50.02
CA ARG A 291 17.87 -7.27 51.19
C ARG A 291 18.35 -5.85 50.98
N LEU A 292 18.02 -4.96 51.90
CA LEU A 292 18.55 -3.59 51.93
C LEU A 292 20.00 -3.59 52.45
N ALA A 293 20.77 -2.56 52.12
CA ALA A 293 22.11 -2.33 52.65
C ALA A 293 22.13 -2.16 54.19
N SER A 294 20.99 -1.84 54.80
CA SER A 294 20.79 -1.84 56.25
C SER A 294 20.78 -3.25 56.87
N GLY A 295 20.68 -4.30 56.06
CA GLY A 295 20.51 -5.70 56.48
C GLY A 295 19.05 -6.14 56.64
N GLU A 296 18.09 -5.23 56.46
CA GLU A 296 16.65 -5.54 56.51
C GLU A 296 16.20 -6.34 55.28
N GLU A 297 15.32 -7.33 55.48
CA GLU A 297 14.72 -8.13 54.41
C GLU A 297 13.29 -7.67 54.14
N ILE A 298 13.05 -7.15 52.95
CA ILE A 298 11.74 -6.65 52.54
C ILE A 298 11.08 -7.65 51.61
N VAL A 299 9.80 -7.96 51.88
CA VAL A 299 8.96 -8.73 50.97
C VAL A 299 8.62 -7.87 49.76
N VAL A 300 8.89 -8.38 48.56
CA VAL A 300 8.61 -7.67 47.31
C VAL A 300 7.63 -8.44 46.44
N GLN A 301 6.80 -7.71 45.70
CA GLN A 301 5.99 -8.28 44.64
C GLN A 301 6.65 -8.03 43.29
N LEU A 302 7.01 -9.09 42.57
CA LEU A 302 7.67 -8.99 41.27
C LEU A 302 6.66 -8.76 40.14
N GLY A 303 7.07 -8.00 39.14
CA GLY A 303 6.38 -7.75 37.87
C GLY A 303 7.06 -8.45 36.70
N GLU A 304 7.07 -7.81 35.53
CA GLU A 304 7.70 -8.37 34.33
C GLU A 304 9.24 -8.31 34.41
N ALA A 305 9.90 -9.35 33.85
CA ALA A 305 11.34 -9.32 33.63
C ALA A 305 11.67 -8.38 32.46
N ARG A 306 12.66 -7.49 32.64
CA ARG A 306 13.08 -6.52 31.62
C ARG A 306 14.60 -6.49 31.52
N GLY A 307 15.13 -7.07 30.44
CA GLY A 307 16.58 -7.25 30.27
C GLY A 307 17.17 -8.10 31.40
N ASP A 308 18.20 -7.57 32.06
CA ASP A 308 18.86 -8.21 33.21
C ASP A 308 18.18 -7.89 34.56
N GLY A 309 17.12 -7.08 34.53
CA GLY A 309 16.38 -6.63 35.70
C GLY A 309 14.97 -7.24 35.83
N VAL A 310 14.38 -7.06 37.00
CA VAL A 310 12.98 -7.40 37.28
C VAL A 310 12.25 -6.19 37.83
N GLU A 311 11.02 -5.99 37.36
CA GLU A 311 10.12 -4.96 37.87
C GLU A 311 9.66 -5.30 39.29
N ILE A 312 9.61 -4.30 40.18
CA ILE A 312 9.07 -4.41 41.53
C ILE A 312 7.77 -3.62 41.60
N LEU A 313 6.65 -4.32 41.80
CA LEU A 313 5.30 -3.75 41.88
C LEU A 313 4.99 -3.20 43.27
N SER A 314 5.61 -3.76 44.32
CA SER A 314 5.41 -3.35 45.71
C SER A 314 6.58 -3.79 46.59
N GLY A 315 6.81 -3.06 47.68
CA GLY A 315 7.78 -3.37 48.74
C GLY A 315 8.93 -2.36 48.85
N LEU A 316 9.40 -1.80 47.72
CA LEU A 316 10.54 -0.88 47.70
C LEU A 316 10.12 0.57 47.40
N HIS A 317 10.91 1.51 47.89
CA HIS A 317 10.73 2.94 47.69
C HIS A 317 11.89 3.56 46.92
N ASN A 318 11.64 4.72 46.32
CA ASN A 318 12.68 5.48 45.62
C ASN A 318 13.77 5.93 46.60
N GLY A 319 15.03 5.60 46.30
CA GLY A 319 16.18 5.91 47.15
C GLY A 319 16.64 4.77 48.06
N ASP A 320 15.90 3.66 48.15
CA ASP A 320 16.34 2.48 48.89
C ASP A 320 17.64 1.92 48.30
N VAL A 321 18.56 1.44 49.14
CA VAL A 321 19.81 0.84 48.69
C VAL A 321 19.71 -0.67 48.87
N VAL A 322 19.70 -1.39 47.75
CA VAL A 322 19.55 -2.84 47.72
C VAL A 322 20.91 -3.51 47.61
N SER A 323 21.15 -4.53 48.42
CA SER A 323 22.36 -5.34 48.35
C SER A 323 22.19 -6.48 47.34
N THR A 324 23.07 -6.56 46.35
CA THR A 324 23.22 -7.70 45.44
C THR A 324 24.29 -8.65 45.96
N PRO A 325 24.09 -9.97 45.86
CA PRO A 325 25.07 -10.98 46.29
C PRO A 325 26.37 -10.93 45.49
#